data_AF-A0A661Q0Y8-F1
#
_entry.id   AF-A0A661Q0Y8-F1
#
_cell.length_a   1.000
_cell.length_b   1.000
_cell.length_c   1.000
_cell.angle_alpha   90.00
_cell.angle_beta   90.00
_cell.angle_gamma   90.00
#
_symmetry.space_group_name_H-M   'P 1'
#
loop_
_entity.id
_entity.type
_entity.pdbx_description
1 polymer ?
#
loop_
_entity_poly.entity_id
_entity_poly.type
_entity_poly.pdbx_seq_one_letter_code
_entity_poly.pdbx_strand_id
1 'polypeptide(L)'
;MDRERIFPAVITEESNGTYYGIAGLQLESILKAELAKKEQLLFYQGYSGDEDREVPWNDNGGIESLLQAISGWPTDTTIELLITANPDLSSRPQGMLEISIIIKTTGTTQEEVMEKAVARYLALANLLPSHLPEADFSPITSRQKLSRVLSPFEEKSALAVHRRRMSISLTHPFRQSPTVGFGSLGQGNIKRTEKQAVDHLFPWKLTANTWRRLLDTMLAQLDPTRIIIRLKKSEYDARQSAVQRLEQTIMTCEQFMAADGHHEIVLRRQAESLRDLSLAQMTGLQ
;
A
#
# COMPACT_ATOMS: atom_id res chain seq x y z
N MET A 1 27.89 22.83 -12.91
CA MET A 1 27.32 21.96 -11.85
C MET A 1 26.55 22.85 -10.92
N ASP A 2 25.28 23.09 -11.25
CA ASP A 2 24.40 23.90 -10.41
C ASP A 2 24.19 23.20 -9.07
N ARG A 3 24.43 23.93 -7.98
CA ARG A 3 24.06 23.52 -6.61
C ARG A 3 22.55 23.66 -6.47
N GLU A 4 21.81 22.84 -7.19
CA GLU A 4 20.35 22.92 -7.25
C GLU A 4 19.70 22.16 -6.08
N ARG A 5 19.23 22.95 -5.11
CA ARG A 5 18.10 22.71 -4.20
C ARG A 5 17.88 21.25 -3.74
N ILE A 6 18.62 20.88 -2.69
CA ILE A 6 18.50 19.59 -1.96
C ILE A 6 17.14 19.43 -1.24
N PHE A 7 16.43 20.53 -1.02
CA PHE A 7 15.20 20.57 -0.23
C PHE A 7 13.94 20.61 -1.09
N PRO A 8 12.88 19.86 -0.72
CA PRO A 8 11.61 19.90 -1.41
C PRO A 8 10.90 21.23 -1.14
N ALA A 9 10.04 21.64 -2.07
CA ALA A 9 9.02 22.62 -1.76
C ALA A 9 8.08 22.04 -0.72
N VAL A 10 7.68 22.87 0.24
CA VAL A 10 6.63 22.56 1.19
C VAL A 10 5.45 23.49 0.95
N ILE A 11 4.27 22.89 0.79
CA ILE A 11 2.98 23.58 0.79
C ILE A 11 2.37 23.36 2.18
N THR A 12 1.83 24.43 2.76
CA THR A 12 1.12 24.38 4.02
C THR A 12 -0.31 24.84 3.82
N GLU A 13 -1.27 24.07 4.32
CA GLU A 13 -2.70 24.36 4.22
C GLU A 13 -3.33 24.27 5.61
N GLU A 14 -4.35 25.10 5.86
CA GLU A 14 -5.16 25.02 7.07
C GLU A 14 -6.54 24.48 6.71
N SER A 15 -7.01 23.48 7.46
CA SER A 15 -8.36 22.95 7.32
C SER A 15 -8.91 22.54 8.68
N ASN A 16 -10.11 23.05 9.02
CA ASN A 16 -10.79 22.77 10.28
C ASN A 16 -9.92 23.00 11.53
N GLY A 17 -9.10 24.06 11.54
CA GLY A 17 -8.19 24.40 12.64
C GLY A 17 -6.99 23.45 12.80
N THR A 18 -6.75 22.57 11.83
CA THR A 18 -5.56 21.72 11.74
C THR A 18 -4.69 22.19 10.58
N TYR A 19 -3.39 22.29 10.80
CA TYR A 19 -2.43 22.59 9.74
C TYR A 19 -1.96 21.29 9.09
N TYR A 20 -1.71 21.37 7.79
CA TYR A 20 -1.19 20.29 6.96
C TYR A 20 0.08 20.76 6.28
N GLY A 21 1.15 19.97 6.36
CA GLY A 21 2.39 20.16 5.63
C GLY A 21 2.52 19.11 4.54
N ILE A 22 2.82 19.53 3.31
CA ILE A 22 2.93 18.64 2.16
C ILE A 22 4.28 18.84 1.50
N ALA A 23 5.05 17.75 1.39
CA ALA A 23 6.30 17.67 0.63
C ALA A 23 6.22 16.49 -0.34
N GLY A 24 7.06 16.49 -1.39
CA GLY A 24 7.01 15.41 -2.37
C GLY A 24 8.35 15.08 -3.01
N LEU A 25 8.46 13.83 -3.44
CA LEU A 25 9.50 13.31 -4.32
C LEU A 25 8.88 12.88 -5.64
N GLN A 26 9.58 13.07 -6.73
CA GLN A 26 9.20 12.54 -8.04
C GLN A 26 10.20 11.48 -8.47
N LEU A 27 9.69 10.43 -9.10
CA LEU A 27 10.53 9.44 -9.76
C LEU A 27 11.15 10.05 -11.02
N GLU A 28 12.48 10.13 -11.07
CA GLU A 28 13.23 10.61 -12.23
C GLU A 28 13.56 9.48 -13.19
N SER A 29 14.00 8.35 -12.65
CA SER A 29 14.38 7.20 -13.46
C SER A 29 14.16 5.88 -12.73
N ILE A 30 13.91 4.83 -13.51
CA ILE A 30 13.97 3.45 -13.03
C ILE A 30 15.08 2.77 -13.82
N LEU A 31 16.11 2.29 -13.11
CA LEU A 31 17.09 1.36 -13.67
C LEU A 31 16.37 0.07 -14.00
N LYS A 32 16.57 -0.43 -15.23
CA LYS A 32 16.08 -1.76 -15.59
C LYS A 32 16.66 -2.76 -14.59
N ALA A 33 15.81 -3.40 -13.78
CA ALA A 33 16.22 -4.28 -12.69
C ALA A 33 17.21 -5.39 -13.13
N GLU A 34 17.15 -5.79 -14.41
CA GLU A 34 18.12 -6.67 -15.06
C GLU A 34 19.56 -6.15 -14.99
N LEU A 35 19.80 -4.84 -15.13
CA LEU A 35 21.13 -4.23 -15.06
C LEU A 35 21.65 -4.16 -13.62
N ALA A 36 20.79 -3.79 -12.67
CA ALA A 36 21.12 -3.73 -11.25
C ALA A 36 21.51 -5.11 -10.69
N LYS A 37 20.82 -6.17 -11.14
CA LYS A 37 21.14 -7.56 -10.75
C LYS A 37 22.30 -8.16 -11.55
N LYS A 38 22.57 -7.70 -12.78
CA LYS A 38 23.73 -8.17 -13.56
C LYS A 38 25.03 -7.80 -12.88
N GLU A 39 25.14 -6.59 -12.30
CA GLU A 39 26.32 -6.20 -11.52
C GLU A 39 26.49 -7.09 -10.27
N GLN A 40 25.42 -7.34 -9.51
CA GLN A 40 25.48 -8.23 -8.34
C GLN A 40 25.83 -9.69 -8.70
N LEU A 41 25.32 -10.21 -9.81
CA LEU A 41 25.65 -11.56 -10.30
C LEU A 41 27.09 -11.65 -10.83
N LEU A 42 27.59 -10.59 -11.48
CA LEU A 42 28.99 -10.51 -11.94
C LEU A 42 30.00 -10.49 -10.78
N PHE A 43 29.62 -9.99 -9.60
CA PHE A 43 30.44 -10.06 -8.40
C PHE A 43 30.44 -11.44 -7.72
N TYR A 44 29.42 -12.28 -7.97
CA TYR A 44 29.22 -13.51 -7.20
C TYR A 44 29.61 -14.82 -7.89
N GLN A 45 29.77 -14.90 -9.21
CA GLN A 45 30.26 -16.15 -9.83
C GLN A 45 30.71 -15.97 -11.28
N GLY A 46 31.96 -16.32 -11.56
CA GLY A 46 32.34 -16.82 -12.86
C GLY A 46 31.69 -18.19 -13.07
N TYR A 47 30.53 -18.23 -13.72
CA TYR A 47 29.97 -19.45 -14.29
C TYR A 47 29.21 -19.14 -15.57
N SER A 48 29.52 -19.96 -16.56
CA SER A 48 29.06 -19.98 -17.94
C SER A 48 27.57 -20.29 -18.09
N GLY A 49 26.95 -19.61 -19.07
CA GLY A 49 26.04 -20.22 -20.05
C GLY A 49 24.79 -20.90 -19.52
N ASP A 50 23.70 -20.13 -19.41
CA ASP A 50 22.38 -20.51 -19.89
C ASP A 50 21.50 -19.24 -19.93
N GLU A 51 21.32 -18.70 -21.13
CA GLU A 51 20.34 -17.65 -21.43
C GLU A 51 18.93 -18.29 -21.36
N ASP A 52 17.94 -17.56 -20.84
CA ASP A 52 16.52 -17.92 -20.71
C ASP A 52 16.05 -18.73 -19.48
N ARG A 53 16.61 -18.46 -18.29
CA ARG A 53 15.81 -18.56 -17.07
C ARG A 53 15.26 -17.19 -16.71
N GLU A 54 13.95 -17.00 -16.87
CA GLU A 54 13.22 -15.89 -16.25
C GLU A 54 13.53 -15.91 -14.75
N VAL A 55 14.48 -15.08 -14.32
CA VAL A 55 14.78 -14.88 -12.91
C VAL A 55 13.49 -14.36 -12.28
N PRO A 56 12.93 -15.03 -11.26
CA PRO A 56 11.70 -14.57 -10.64
C PRO A 56 11.96 -13.13 -10.16
N TRP A 57 11.15 -12.19 -10.65
CA TRP A 57 11.13 -10.77 -10.24
C TRP A 57 10.70 -10.59 -8.77
N ASN A 58 10.78 -11.65 -7.97
CA ASN A 58 10.09 -11.81 -6.72
C ASN A 58 11.02 -11.59 -5.52
N ASP A 59 11.87 -10.56 -5.60
CA ASP A 59 12.55 -10.06 -4.42
C ASP A 59 11.75 -8.87 -3.87
N ASN A 60 10.57 -9.17 -3.34
CA ASN A 60 9.75 -8.18 -2.63
C ASN A 60 10.41 -7.72 -1.31
N GLY A 61 11.59 -8.25 -0.95
CA GLY A 61 12.29 -7.92 0.29
C GLY A 61 12.62 -6.44 0.43
N GLY A 62 12.90 -5.75 -0.68
CA GLY A 62 13.10 -4.28 -0.69
C GLY A 62 11.84 -3.52 -0.27
N ILE A 63 10.70 -3.82 -0.91
CA ILE A 63 9.40 -3.20 -0.57
C ILE A 63 8.98 -3.56 0.86
N GLU A 64 9.09 -4.82 1.25
CA GLU A 64 8.72 -5.28 2.59
C GLU A 64 9.57 -4.60 3.68
N SER A 65 10.89 -4.50 3.47
CA SER A 65 11.78 -3.82 4.41
C SER A 65 11.55 -2.30 4.45
N LEU A 66 11.24 -1.66 3.32
CA LEU A 66 10.82 -0.27 3.30
C LEU A 66 9.54 -0.06 4.12
N LEU A 67 8.53 -0.90 3.89
CA LEU A 67 7.26 -0.86 4.62
C LEU A 67 7.47 -1.06 6.12
N GLN A 68 8.36 -1.98 6.52
CA GLN A 68 8.76 -2.16 7.91
C GLN A 68 9.43 -0.90 8.47
N ALA A 69 10.38 -0.29 7.75
CA ALA A 69 11.08 0.91 8.20
C ALA A 69 10.12 2.11 8.42
N ILE A 70 9.16 2.31 7.53
CA ILE A 70 8.18 3.41 7.66
C ILE A 70 7.03 3.09 8.62
N SER A 71 6.79 1.82 8.97
CA SER A 71 5.71 1.43 9.90
C SER A 71 5.85 2.05 11.30
N GLY A 72 7.09 2.36 11.69
CA GLY A 72 7.43 2.99 12.97
C GLY A 72 7.08 4.48 13.04
N TRP A 73 6.76 5.13 11.92
CA TRP A 73 6.53 6.58 11.87
C TRP A 73 5.33 7.02 12.73
N PRO A 74 5.22 8.30 13.09
CA PRO A 74 4.10 8.76 13.91
C PRO A 74 2.79 8.78 13.11
N THR A 75 1.67 8.78 13.84
CA THR A 75 0.31 8.75 13.27
C THR A 75 -0.10 10.06 12.58
N ASP A 76 0.64 11.15 12.82
CA ASP A 76 0.46 12.44 12.18
C ASP A 76 1.08 12.52 10.77
N THR A 77 1.69 11.43 10.31
CA THR A 77 2.34 11.34 9.00
C THR A 77 1.61 10.34 8.11
N THR A 78 1.32 10.75 6.89
CA THR A 78 0.74 9.92 5.82
C THR A 78 1.67 9.95 4.61
N ILE A 79 1.91 8.79 4.02
CA ILE A 79 2.67 8.67 2.77
C ILE A 79 1.69 8.27 1.66
N GLU A 80 1.77 8.93 0.52
CA GLU A 80 0.98 8.61 -0.67
C GLU A 80 1.91 8.34 -1.85
N LEU A 81 1.76 7.18 -2.49
CA LEU A 81 2.32 6.94 -3.82
C LEU A 81 1.25 7.33 -4.84
N LEU A 82 1.58 8.32 -5.67
CA LEU A 82 0.74 8.81 -6.75
C LEU A 82 1.29 8.26 -8.07
N ILE A 83 0.40 7.65 -8.85
CA ILE A 83 0.68 7.21 -10.22
C ILE A 83 -0.34 7.89 -11.12
N THR A 84 0.11 8.82 -11.96
CA THR A 84 -0.73 9.61 -12.85
C THR A 84 -0.41 9.25 -14.29
N ALA A 85 -1.45 8.89 -15.05
CA ALA A 85 -1.35 8.66 -16.49
C ALA A 85 -2.12 9.74 -17.23
N ASN A 86 -1.43 10.42 -18.16
CA ASN A 86 -2.00 11.37 -19.10
C ASN A 86 -1.85 10.78 -20.50
N PRO A 87 -2.88 10.09 -21.03
CA PRO A 87 -2.81 9.45 -22.33
C PRO A 87 -2.78 10.51 -23.45
N ASP A 88 -2.03 10.24 -24.51
CA ASP A 88 -2.09 11.01 -25.76
C ASP A 88 -2.90 10.23 -26.79
N LEU A 89 -4.06 10.81 -27.16
CA LEU A 89 -5.00 10.23 -28.12
C LEU A 89 -4.47 10.19 -29.55
N SER A 90 -3.54 11.08 -29.89
CA SER A 90 -2.94 11.18 -31.22
C SER A 90 -1.80 10.19 -31.39
N SER A 91 -1.10 9.87 -30.29
CA SER A 91 0.07 8.99 -30.31
C SER A 91 0.25 8.31 -28.95
N ARG A 92 -0.18 7.04 -28.82
CA ARG A 92 0.00 6.27 -27.58
C ARG A 92 1.42 6.28 -26.99
N PRO A 93 2.50 6.21 -27.80
CA PRO A 93 3.87 6.33 -27.27
C PRO A 93 4.20 7.68 -26.61
N GLN A 94 3.39 8.72 -26.85
CA GLN A 94 3.56 10.05 -26.26
C GLN A 94 2.73 10.24 -24.98
N GLY A 95 1.97 9.22 -24.57
CA GLY A 95 1.31 9.21 -23.26
C GLY A 95 2.34 9.33 -22.13
N MET A 96 2.01 10.16 -21.14
CA MET A 96 2.93 10.47 -20.03
C MET A 96 2.50 9.72 -18.77
N LEU A 97 3.46 9.10 -18.12
CA LEU A 97 3.29 8.48 -16.80
C LEU A 97 4.17 9.23 -15.79
N GLU A 98 3.54 9.71 -14.72
CA GLU A 98 4.24 10.36 -13.62
C GLU A 98 4.05 9.55 -12.34
N ILE A 99 5.14 9.25 -11.65
CA ILE A 99 5.14 8.58 -10.35
C ILE A 99 5.73 9.52 -9.32
N SER A 100 5.05 9.73 -8.20
CA SER A 100 5.49 10.64 -7.14
C SER A 100 5.14 10.08 -5.78
N ILE A 101 5.99 10.36 -4.79
CA ILE A 101 5.72 10.05 -3.39
C ILE A 101 5.45 11.35 -2.66
N ILE A 102 4.29 11.47 -2.04
CA ILE A 102 3.87 12.63 -1.27
C ILE A 102 3.88 12.27 0.21
N ILE A 103 4.43 13.19 1.01
CA ILE A 103 4.46 13.13 2.46
C ILE A 103 3.52 14.21 2.97
N LYS A 104 2.51 13.80 3.74
CA LYS A 104 1.56 14.70 4.40
C LYS A 104 1.75 14.59 5.90
N THR A 105 1.96 15.73 6.56
CA THR A 105 2.06 15.84 8.02
C THR A 105 0.94 16.71 8.57
N THR A 106 0.48 16.43 9.78
CA THR A 106 -0.54 17.23 10.47
C THR A 106 0.02 17.85 11.76
N GLY A 107 -0.52 19.00 12.16
CA GLY A 107 -0.07 19.71 13.36
C GLY A 107 -0.95 20.90 13.74
N THR A 108 -0.51 21.62 14.76
CA THR A 108 -1.23 22.74 15.37
C THR A 108 -0.81 24.10 14.83
N THR A 109 0.41 24.20 14.28
CA THR A 109 0.92 25.44 13.68
C THR A 109 1.53 25.18 12.31
N GLN A 110 1.61 26.22 11.49
CA GLN A 110 2.22 26.18 10.16
C GLN A 110 3.71 25.80 10.22
N GLU A 111 4.45 26.35 11.18
CA GLU A 111 5.88 26.11 11.36
C GLU A 111 6.14 24.66 11.76
N GLU A 112 5.35 24.12 12.70
CA GLU A 112 5.42 22.74 13.14
C GLU A 112 5.24 21.76 11.97
N VAL A 113 4.21 21.96 11.14
CA VAL A 113 3.95 21.03 10.03
C VAL A 113 5.00 21.11 8.93
N MET A 114 5.56 22.29 8.71
CA MET A 114 6.65 22.48 7.75
C MET A 114 7.91 21.74 8.21
N GLU A 115 8.31 21.89 9.47
CA GLU A 115 9.44 21.18 10.05
C GLU A 115 9.24 19.67 9.99
N LYS A 116 8.05 19.19 10.39
CA LYS A 116 7.69 17.77 10.30
C LYS A 116 7.79 17.25 8.86
N ALA A 117 7.26 17.99 7.88
CA ALA A 117 7.27 17.57 6.47
C ALA A 117 8.71 17.44 5.96
N VAL A 118 9.58 18.40 6.26
CA VAL A 118 11.00 18.37 5.86
C VAL A 118 11.73 17.23 6.57
N ALA A 119 11.54 17.05 7.87
CA ALA A 119 12.18 15.96 8.62
C ALA A 119 11.78 14.58 8.07
N ARG A 120 10.49 14.39 7.73
CA ARG A 120 9.99 13.15 7.12
C ARG A 120 10.49 12.95 5.70
N TYR A 121 10.61 14.01 4.91
CA TYR A 121 11.25 13.95 3.60
C TYR A 121 12.70 13.47 3.72
N LEU A 122 13.49 14.05 4.61
CA LEU A 122 14.90 13.66 4.79
C LEU A 122 15.02 12.20 5.22
N ALA A 123 14.14 11.75 6.12
CA ALA A 123 14.08 10.35 6.51
C ALA A 123 13.75 9.43 5.32
N LEU A 124 12.73 9.78 4.52
CA LEU A 124 12.34 8.95 3.37
C LEU A 124 13.40 8.93 2.27
N ALA A 125 13.97 10.09 1.94
CA ALA A 125 14.97 10.24 0.89
C ALA A 125 16.20 9.37 1.15
N ASN A 126 16.55 9.13 2.42
CA ASN A 126 17.63 8.23 2.81
C ASN A 126 17.23 6.74 2.77
N LEU A 127 15.95 6.43 3.02
CA LEU A 127 15.45 5.05 2.99
C LEU A 127 15.27 4.53 1.56
N LEU A 128 14.80 5.37 0.64
CA LEU A 128 14.45 4.94 -0.72
C LEU A 128 15.62 4.27 -1.46
N PRO A 129 16.83 4.84 -1.55
CA PRO A 129 17.94 4.19 -2.27
C PRO A 129 18.40 2.89 -1.63
N SER A 130 18.19 2.72 -0.31
CA SER A 130 18.60 1.52 0.42
C SER A 130 17.63 0.34 0.20
N HIS A 131 16.36 0.63 -0.04
CA HIS A 131 15.30 -0.39 -0.16
C HIS A 131 14.76 -0.56 -1.59
N LEU A 132 14.93 0.45 -2.45
CA LEU A 132 14.52 0.49 -3.85
C LEU A 132 15.67 1.04 -4.72
N PRO A 133 16.82 0.35 -4.77
CA PRO A 133 18.01 0.83 -5.49
C PRO A 133 17.78 1.00 -7.00
N GLU A 134 16.75 0.36 -7.56
CA GLU A 134 16.37 0.49 -8.96
C GLU A 134 15.61 1.79 -9.28
N ALA A 135 15.12 2.52 -8.28
CA ALA A 135 14.28 3.70 -8.48
C ALA A 135 14.95 4.96 -7.92
N ASP A 136 15.21 5.93 -8.79
CA ASP A 136 15.81 7.21 -8.41
C ASP A 136 14.73 8.29 -8.24
N PHE A 137 14.71 8.90 -7.06
CA PHE A 137 13.70 9.89 -6.67
C PHE A 137 14.37 11.22 -6.37
N SER A 138 13.86 12.29 -6.98
CA SER A 138 14.31 13.67 -6.75
C SER A 138 13.30 14.47 -5.92
N PRO A 139 13.72 15.50 -5.17
CA PRO A 139 12.80 16.43 -4.53
C PRO A 139 11.97 17.21 -5.55
N ILE A 140 10.68 17.38 -5.26
CA ILE A 140 9.84 18.36 -5.96
C ILE A 140 10.16 19.74 -5.38
N THR A 141 11.08 20.48 -5.99
CA THR A 141 11.60 21.76 -5.48
C THR A 141 10.72 22.98 -5.80
N SER A 142 9.79 22.86 -6.73
CA SER A 142 8.88 23.93 -7.14
C SER A 142 7.50 23.74 -6.52
N ARG A 143 7.00 24.77 -5.82
CA ARG A 143 5.62 24.77 -5.30
C ARG A 143 4.58 24.58 -6.39
N GLN A 144 4.78 25.19 -7.57
CA GLN A 144 3.88 25.02 -8.71
C GLN A 144 3.85 23.58 -9.21
N LYS A 145 5.02 22.92 -9.25
CA LYS A 145 5.14 21.51 -9.63
C LYS A 145 4.44 20.62 -8.59
N LEU A 146 4.64 20.89 -7.31
CA LEU A 146 3.97 20.15 -6.23
C LEU A 146 2.44 20.31 -6.30
N SER A 147 1.93 21.52 -6.52
CA SER A 147 0.49 21.75 -6.72
C SER A 147 -0.06 20.98 -7.93
N ARG A 148 0.68 20.93 -9.05
CA ARG A 148 0.27 20.14 -10.23
C ARG A 148 0.25 18.65 -9.96
N VAL A 149 1.19 18.13 -9.18
CA VAL A 149 1.20 16.71 -8.79
C VAL A 149 0.01 16.38 -7.89
N LEU A 150 -0.36 17.29 -6.97
CA LEU A 150 -1.51 17.12 -6.08
C LEU A 150 -2.85 17.20 -6.83
N SER A 151 -2.93 18.00 -7.89
CA SER A 151 -4.15 18.19 -8.70
C SER A 151 -3.80 18.27 -10.20
N PRO A 152 -3.48 17.15 -10.86
CA PRO A 152 -2.99 17.14 -12.25
C PRO A 152 -4.08 17.40 -13.29
N PHE A 153 -5.33 17.07 -12.96
CA PHE A 153 -6.51 17.28 -13.79
C PHE A 153 -7.75 17.42 -12.90
N GLU A 154 -8.86 17.88 -13.47
CA GLU A 154 -10.14 17.96 -12.76
C GLU A 154 -10.74 16.56 -12.56
N GLU A 155 -10.91 16.19 -11.29
CA GLU A 155 -11.40 14.87 -10.90
C GLU A 155 -12.91 14.76 -11.11
N LYS A 156 -13.36 13.98 -12.10
CA LYS A 156 -14.80 13.75 -12.36
C LYS A 156 -15.43 12.74 -11.39
N SER A 157 -14.66 11.72 -11.00
CA SER A 157 -15.14 10.63 -10.14
C SER A 157 -13.96 9.96 -9.44
N ALA A 158 -14.19 9.48 -8.22
CA ALA A 158 -13.21 8.72 -7.45
C ALA A 158 -13.83 7.42 -6.94
N LEU A 159 -13.04 6.34 -6.95
CA LEU A 159 -13.40 5.06 -6.35
C LEU A 159 -12.34 4.70 -5.31
N ALA A 160 -12.78 4.42 -4.09
CA ALA A 160 -11.92 3.91 -3.03
C ALA A 160 -12.03 2.38 -2.95
N VAL A 161 -10.88 1.71 -2.98
CA VAL A 161 -10.76 0.26 -3.02
C VAL A 161 -10.05 -0.19 -1.75
N HIS A 162 -10.72 -1.00 -0.93
CA HIS A 162 -10.21 -1.45 0.37
C HIS A 162 -10.09 -2.95 0.44
N ARG A 163 -9.23 -3.46 1.34
CA ARG A 163 -9.15 -4.90 1.63
C ARG A 163 -10.54 -5.42 1.98
N ARG A 164 -10.95 -6.50 1.32
CA ARG A 164 -12.26 -7.10 1.53
C ARG A 164 -12.39 -7.62 2.95
N ARG A 165 -13.48 -7.22 3.61
CA ARG A 165 -13.94 -7.76 4.89
C ARG A 165 -15.26 -8.47 4.67
N MET A 166 -15.44 -9.63 5.30
CA MET A 166 -16.67 -10.41 5.20
C MET A 166 -16.94 -11.08 6.54
N SER A 167 -18.19 -11.05 6.99
CA SER A 167 -18.63 -11.89 8.11
C SER A 167 -18.88 -13.30 7.58
N ILE A 168 -18.19 -14.28 8.15
CA ILE A 168 -18.27 -15.68 7.77
C ILE A 168 -19.05 -16.44 8.83
N SER A 169 -20.13 -17.09 8.42
CA SER A 169 -20.88 -18.01 9.27
C SER A 169 -20.08 -19.30 9.48
N LEU A 170 -19.89 -19.71 10.73
CA LEU A 170 -19.22 -20.98 11.08
C LEU A 170 -20.15 -22.19 10.90
N THR A 171 -21.46 -21.97 10.81
CA THR A 171 -22.47 -23.03 10.66
C THR A 171 -22.66 -23.49 9.21
N HIS A 172 -22.06 -22.77 8.25
CA HIS A 172 -22.18 -23.09 6.84
C HIS A 172 -20.79 -23.22 6.20
N PRO A 173 -20.58 -24.19 5.32
CA PRO A 173 -19.31 -24.32 4.63
C PRO A 173 -19.05 -23.08 3.78
N PHE A 174 -17.78 -22.67 3.68
CA PHE A 174 -17.38 -21.54 2.83
C PHE A 174 -17.93 -21.73 1.41
N ARG A 175 -18.78 -20.79 0.98
CA ARG A 175 -19.04 -20.63 -0.45
C ARG A 175 -17.75 -20.10 -1.06
N GLN A 176 -17.19 -20.82 -2.04
CA GLN A 176 -16.06 -20.32 -2.82
C GLN A 176 -16.48 -19.00 -3.46
N SER A 177 -16.13 -17.88 -2.82
CA SER A 177 -16.28 -16.57 -3.42
C SER A 177 -15.12 -16.44 -4.40
N PRO A 178 -15.37 -16.31 -5.73
CA PRO A 178 -14.30 -16.26 -6.72
C PRO A 178 -13.41 -15.00 -6.59
N THR A 179 -13.78 -14.05 -5.74
CA THR A 179 -13.12 -12.75 -5.58
C THR A 179 -12.39 -12.60 -4.24
N VAL A 180 -11.16 -13.11 -4.16
CA VAL A 180 -10.19 -12.70 -3.12
C VAL A 180 -9.64 -11.32 -3.51
N GLY A 181 -9.47 -10.40 -2.54
CA GLY A 181 -8.81 -9.12 -2.80
C GLY A 181 -9.55 -7.91 -2.23
N PHE A 182 -10.00 -7.00 -3.10
CA PHE A 182 -10.52 -5.70 -2.71
C PHE A 182 -12.01 -5.52 -3.07
N GLY A 183 -12.70 -4.64 -2.36
CA GLY A 183 -14.12 -4.32 -2.59
C GLY A 183 -14.46 -2.86 -2.28
N SER A 184 -15.67 -2.45 -2.67
CA SER A 184 -16.19 -1.09 -2.44
C SER A 184 -16.56 -0.86 -0.97
N LEU A 185 -16.38 0.37 -0.48
CA LEU A 185 -16.89 0.84 0.82
C LEU A 185 -18.41 0.70 0.83
N GLY A 186 -18.95 -0.32 1.50
CA GLY A 186 -20.39 -0.39 1.78
C GLY A 186 -21.08 -1.73 1.59
N GLN A 187 -20.42 -2.77 1.07
CA GLN A 187 -21.06 -4.09 0.96
C GLN A 187 -21.02 -4.93 2.25
N GLY A 188 -20.54 -4.36 3.35
CA GLY A 188 -20.46 -4.99 4.66
C GLY A 188 -21.56 -4.59 5.62
N ASN A 189 -22.75 -4.19 5.18
CA ASN A 189 -23.92 -4.12 6.07
C ASN A 189 -24.43 -5.55 6.33
N ILE A 190 -23.57 -6.39 6.91
CA ILE A 190 -23.95 -7.71 7.36
C ILE A 190 -24.60 -7.51 8.72
N LYS A 191 -25.92 -7.58 8.73
CA LYS A 191 -26.69 -7.74 9.97
C LYS A 191 -26.01 -8.87 10.76
N ARG A 192 -25.52 -8.57 11.97
CA ARG A 192 -25.07 -9.53 13.00
C ARG A 192 -26.25 -10.43 13.45
N THR A 193 -26.84 -11.16 12.51
CA THR A 193 -28.06 -11.93 12.74
C THR A 193 -27.76 -13.38 13.13
N GLU A 194 -26.53 -13.85 12.99
CA GLU A 194 -26.12 -15.20 13.39
C GLU A 194 -25.13 -15.14 14.56
N LYS A 195 -25.43 -15.88 15.63
CA LYS A 195 -24.63 -15.96 16.86
C LYS A 195 -23.24 -16.60 16.68
N GLN A 196 -22.94 -17.15 15.49
CA GLN A 196 -21.71 -17.87 15.17
C GLN A 196 -21.11 -17.38 13.85
N ALA A 197 -21.04 -16.06 13.66
CA ALA A 197 -20.37 -15.43 12.54
C ALA A 197 -19.09 -14.70 13.00
N VAL A 198 -18.02 -14.80 12.20
CA VAL A 198 -16.72 -14.16 12.47
C VAL A 198 -16.36 -13.17 11.38
N ASP A 199 -15.80 -12.02 11.77
CA ASP A 199 -15.37 -11.00 10.82
C ASP A 199 -13.99 -11.35 10.26
N HIS A 200 -13.96 -11.80 9.00
CA HIS A 200 -12.75 -12.20 8.31
C HIS A 200 -12.22 -11.09 7.39
N LEU A 201 -10.95 -10.75 7.56
CA LEU A 201 -10.19 -9.92 6.63
C LEU A 201 -9.39 -10.83 5.70
N PHE A 202 -9.72 -10.81 4.41
CA PHE A 202 -9.02 -11.63 3.43
C PHE A 202 -7.54 -11.20 3.32
N PRO A 203 -6.60 -12.16 3.26
CA PRO A 203 -5.18 -11.84 3.10
C PRO A 203 -4.95 -11.16 1.76
N TRP A 204 -4.03 -10.20 1.75
CA TRP A 204 -3.51 -9.66 0.50
C TRP A 204 -2.30 -10.49 0.09
N LYS A 205 -2.34 -11.06 -1.11
CA LYS A 205 -1.20 -11.72 -1.73
C LYS A 205 -0.66 -10.80 -2.82
N LEU A 206 0.61 -10.43 -2.71
CA LEU A 206 1.33 -9.73 -3.77
C LEU A 206 1.36 -10.62 -5.01
N THR A 207 0.90 -10.10 -6.15
CA THR A 207 1.04 -10.77 -7.44
C THR A 207 2.44 -10.51 -7.98
N ALA A 208 3.12 -11.58 -8.41
CA ALA A 208 4.56 -11.57 -8.69
C ALA A 208 5.01 -10.63 -9.83
N ASN A 209 4.10 -10.12 -10.67
CA ASN A 209 4.41 -9.03 -11.61
C ASN A 209 3.19 -8.54 -12.38
N THR A 210 2.64 -7.38 -12.01
CA THR A 210 1.51 -6.77 -12.74
C THR A 210 1.62 -5.27 -12.97
N TRP A 211 2.72 -4.62 -12.55
CA TRP A 211 2.90 -3.18 -12.75
C TRP A 211 2.85 -2.80 -14.22
N ARG A 212 3.57 -3.51 -15.09
CA ARG A 212 3.54 -3.26 -16.55
C ARG A 212 2.12 -3.27 -17.10
N ARG A 213 1.34 -4.31 -16.81
CA ARG A 213 -0.05 -4.41 -17.30
C ARG A 213 -0.93 -3.29 -16.75
N LEU A 214 -0.76 -2.92 -15.48
CA LEU A 214 -1.49 -1.81 -14.87
C LEU A 214 -1.16 -0.49 -15.58
N LEU A 215 0.12 -0.18 -15.75
CA LEU A 215 0.60 1.04 -16.39
C LEU A 215 0.19 1.11 -17.86
N ASP A 216 0.33 0.01 -18.60
CA ASP A 216 -0.14 -0.12 -19.99
C ASP A 216 -1.66 0.11 -20.08
N THR A 217 -2.42 -0.44 -19.13
CA THR A 217 -3.88 -0.26 -19.08
C THR A 217 -4.26 1.19 -18.79
N MET A 218 -3.54 1.87 -17.89
CA MET A 218 -3.75 3.29 -17.58
C MET A 218 -3.47 4.18 -18.80
N LEU A 219 -2.37 3.94 -19.51
CA LEU A 219 -2.02 4.68 -20.72
C LEU A 219 -2.92 4.37 -21.93
N ALA A 220 -3.60 3.22 -21.91
CA ALA A 220 -4.57 2.86 -22.95
C ALA A 220 -5.97 3.48 -22.77
N GLN A 221 -6.22 4.15 -21.63
CA GLN A 221 -7.49 4.86 -21.42
C GLN A 221 -7.57 6.13 -22.29
N LEU A 222 -8.79 6.61 -22.51
CA LEU A 222 -9.01 7.89 -23.18
C LEU A 222 -8.88 9.08 -22.22
N ASP A 223 -9.36 8.90 -20.99
CA ASP A 223 -9.32 9.92 -19.94
C ASP A 223 -8.05 9.76 -19.07
N PRO A 224 -7.46 10.88 -18.61
CA PRO A 224 -6.44 10.86 -17.58
C PRO A 224 -6.88 10.08 -16.35
N THR A 225 -5.98 9.25 -15.83
CA THR A 225 -6.28 8.37 -14.69
C THR A 225 -5.20 8.51 -13.64
N ARG A 226 -5.61 8.57 -12.37
CA ARG A 226 -4.69 8.62 -11.23
C ARG A 226 -5.00 7.54 -10.22
N ILE A 227 -3.97 6.83 -9.80
CA ILE A 227 -4.02 5.87 -8.69
C ILE A 227 -3.29 6.50 -7.50
N ILE A 228 -3.96 6.49 -6.35
CA ILE A 228 -3.41 6.96 -5.07
C ILE A 228 -3.32 5.77 -4.13
N ILE A 229 -2.11 5.38 -3.77
CA ILE A 229 -1.87 4.36 -2.75
C ILE A 229 -1.46 5.08 -1.47
N ARG A 230 -2.36 5.11 -0.49
CA ARG A 230 -2.15 5.79 0.78
C ARG A 230 -1.73 4.81 1.86
N LEU A 231 -0.58 5.09 2.47
CA LEU A 231 -0.08 4.43 3.67
C LEU A 231 -0.22 5.39 4.85
N LYS A 232 -1.11 5.05 5.78
CA LYS A 232 -1.29 5.76 7.04
C LYS A 232 -1.12 4.75 8.18
N LYS A 233 -0.35 5.13 9.21
CA LYS A 233 -0.29 4.32 10.42
C LYS A 233 -1.67 4.26 11.06
N SER A 234 -2.09 3.05 11.42
CA SER A 234 -3.31 2.86 12.19
C SER A 234 -3.20 3.64 13.49
N GLU A 235 -4.22 4.44 13.81
CA GLU A 235 -4.36 5.09 15.11
C GLU A 235 -4.32 4.03 16.22
N TYR A 236 -3.85 4.42 17.42
CA TYR A 236 -3.70 3.51 18.55
C TYR A 236 -5.00 2.77 18.87
N ASP A 237 -6.13 3.48 18.82
CA ASP A 237 -7.47 2.93 18.99
C ASP A 237 -7.82 1.89 17.92
N ALA A 238 -7.35 2.09 16.69
CA ALA A 238 -7.56 1.15 15.60
C ALA A 238 -6.68 -0.12 15.72
N ARG A 239 -5.49 -0.04 16.35
CA ARG A 239 -4.69 -1.23 16.71
C ARG A 239 -5.36 -2.00 17.85
N GLN A 240 -5.75 -1.34 18.94
CA GLN A 240 -6.46 -2.01 20.03
C GLN A 240 -7.79 -2.62 19.55
N SER A 241 -8.56 -1.88 18.75
CA SER A 241 -9.76 -2.39 18.11
C SER A 241 -9.49 -3.57 17.16
N ALA A 242 -8.33 -3.59 16.48
CA ALA A 242 -7.94 -4.75 15.67
C ALA A 242 -7.62 -5.97 16.54
N VAL A 243 -6.87 -5.80 17.62
CA VAL A 243 -6.56 -6.88 18.58
C VAL A 243 -7.84 -7.43 19.19
N GLN A 244 -8.71 -6.59 19.73
CA GLN A 244 -9.99 -6.99 20.30
C GLN A 244 -10.88 -7.76 19.30
N ARG A 245 -10.87 -7.36 18.02
CA ARG A 245 -11.60 -8.07 16.97
C ARG A 245 -11.01 -9.44 16.67
N LEU A 246 -9.68 -9.56 16.68
CA LEU A 246 -8.99 -10.85 16.48
C LEU A 246 -9.24 -11.78 17.67
N GLU A 247 -9.14 -11.27 18.90
CA GLU A 247 -9.49 -12.01 20.12
C GLU A 247 -10.93 -12.52 20.08
N GLN A 248 -11.89 -11.65 19.74
CA GLN A 248 -13.29 -12.05 19.60
C GLN A 248 -13.48 -13.14 18.53
N THR A 249 -12.75 -13.06 17.42
CA THR A 249 -12.78 -14.07 16.36
C THR A 249 -12.23 -15.41 16.84
N ILE A 250 -11.09 -15.40 17.52
CA ILE A 250 -10.46 -16.60 18.12
C ILE A 250 -11.41 -17.25 19.11
N MET A 251 -11.96 -16.46 20.05
CA MET A 251 -12.92 -16.95 21.05
C MET A 251 -14.16 -17.55 20.39
N THR A 252 -14.70 -16.92 19.35
CA THR A 252 -15.89 -17.42 18.64
C THR A 252 -15.59 -18.76 17.94
N CYS A 253 -14.41 -18.89 17.31
CA CYS A 253 -13.97 -20.14 16.70
C CYS A 253 -13.76 -21.24 17.77
N GLU A 254 -13.13 -20.92 18.90
CA GLU A 254 -12.89 -21.88 19.99
C GLU A 254 -14.19 -22.37 20.63
N GLN A 255 -15.13 -21.46 20.90
CA GLN A 255 -16.46 -21.81 21.40
C GLN A 255 -17.23 -22.69 20.41
N PHE A 256 -17.12 -22.42 19.11
CA PHE A 256 -17.73 -23.25 18.08
C PHE A 256 -17.15 -24.67 18.05
N MET A 257 -15.82 -24.80 18.18
CA MET A 257 -15.15 -26.10 18.20
C MET A 257 -15.37 -26.89 19.50
N ALA A 258 -15.55 -26.19 20.62
CA ALA A 258 -15.79 -26.78 21.94
C ALA A 258 -17.26 -27.16 22.19
N ALA A 259 -18.20 -26.60 21.40
CA ALA A 259 -19.59 -27.01 21.47
C ALA A 259 -19.73 -28.47 20.97
N ASP A 260 -20.20 -29.36 21.84
CA ASP A 260 -20.41 -30.82 21.64
C ASP A 260 -21.44 -31.19 20.54
N GLY A 261 -21.74 -30.29 19.62
CA GLY A 261 -22.52 -30.60 18.42
C GLY A 261 -21.75 -31.54 17.51
N HIS A 262 -22.46 -32.47 16.86
CA HIS A 262 -21.97 -33.23 15.71
C HIS A 262 -21.71 -32.30 14.52
N HIS A 263 -20.74 -31.39 14.64
CA HIS A 263 -20.31 -30.52 13.57
C HIS A 263 -19.58 -31.38 12.54
N GLU A 264 -19.93 -31.22 11.27
CA GLU A 264 -19.24 -31.89 10.17
C GLU A 264 -17.74 -31.57 10.24
N ILE A 265 -16.89 -32.58 9.99
CA ILE A 265 -15.41 -32.47 10.02
C ILE A 265 -14.92 -31.26 9.20
N VAL A 266 -15.63 -30.92 8.12
CA VAL A 266 -15.34 -29.78 7.24
C VAL A 266 -15.49 -28.44 7.96
N LEU A 267 -16.57 -28.24 8.72
CA LEU A 267 -16.84 -26.99 9.45
C LEU A 267 -15.81 -26.77 10.57
N ARG A 268 -15.43 -27.85 11.27
CA ARG A 268 -14.39 -27.80 12.30
C ARG A 268 -13.04 -27.38 11.72
N ARG A 269 -12.60 -28.00 10.62
CA ARG A 269 -11.35 -27.63 9.94
C ARG A 269 -11.35 -26.18 9.44
N GLN A 270 -12.50 -25.67 9.01
CA GLN A 270 -12.65 -24.27 8.61
C GLN A 270 -12.48 -23.32 9.80
N ALA A 271 -13.13 -23.61 10.93
CA ALA A 271 -12.96 -22.84 12.16
C ALA A 271 -11.51 -22.87 12.67
N GLU A 272 -10.84 -24.03 12.61
CA GLU A 272 -9.41 -24.17 12.93
C GLU A 272 -8.55 -23.27 12.03
N SER A 273 -8.78 -23.30 10.71
CA SER A 273 -8.03 -22.49 9.75
C SER A 273 -8.21 -20.98 9.98
N LEU A 274 -9.44 -20.54 10.31
CA LEU A 274 -9.71 -19.14 10.63
C LEU A 274 -9.04 -18.73 11.95
N ARG A 275 -9.09 -19.58 12.98
CA ARG A 275 -8.39 -19.34 14.25
C ARG A 275 -6.90 -19.18 14.02
N ASP A 276 -6.27 -20.11 13.30
CA ASP A 276 -4.81 -20.12 13.10
C ASP A 276 -4.36 -18.89 12.29
N LEU A 277 -5.15 -18.48 11.29
CA LEU A 277 -4.91 -17.25 10.54
C LEU A 277 -5.07 -16.00 11.41
N SER A 278 -6.09 -15.95 12.28
CA SER A 278 -6.27 -14.85 13.22
C SER A 278 -5.15 -14.78 14.27
N LEU A 279 -4.68 -15.93 14.76
CA LEU A 279 -3.53 -16.03 15.67
C LEU A 279 -2.26 -15.49 15.00
N ALA A 280 -1.96 -15.93 13.78
CA ALA A 280 -0.79 -15.46 13.04
C ALA A 280 -0.84 -13.94 12.77
N GLN A 281 -2.02 -13.39 12.49
CA GLN A 281 -2.21 -11.94 12.35
C GLN A 281 -1.98 -11.21 13.67
N MET A 282 -2.47 -11.76 14.78
CA MET A 282 -2.33 -11.17 16.10
C MET A 282 -0.87 -11.17 16.57
N THR A 283 -0.11 -12.25 16.33
CA THR A 283 1.32 -12.30 16.61
C THR A 283 2.11 -11.30 15.76
N GLY A 284 1.69 -11.08 14.51
CA GLY A 284 2.29 -10.06 13.65
C GLY A 284 1.94 -8.61 14.04
N LEU A 285 0.94 -8.44 14.92
CA LEU A 285 0.55 -7.15 15.48
C LEU A 285 1.17 -6.88 16.85
N GLN A 286 1.98 -7.78 17.42
CA GLN A 286 2.70 -7.56 18.69
C GLN A 286 4.08 -6.97 18.42
#